data_AF-A0A822YAI1-F1
#
_entry.id   AF-A0A822YAI1-F1
#
_cell.length_a   1.000
_cell.length_b   1.000
_cell.length_c   1.000
_cell.angle_alpha   90.00
_cell.angle_beta   90.00
_cell.angle_gamma   90.00
#
_symmetry.space_group_name_H-M   'P 1'
#
loop_
_entity.id
_entity.type
_entity.pdbx_description
1 polymer ?
#
loop_
_entity_poly.entity_id
_entity_poly.type
_entity_poly.pdbx_seq_one_letter_code
_entity_poly.pdbx_strand_id
1 'polypeptide(L)'
;MKNDCFKRLVQGASDNQRQTGARVTKQRMEERCLVSSRSGDPKMFELYWQKMGDKCTVVISVWQSLSYFSDITNLCWFLQPELAEEIRRLHHLVASTETEGRYIVVGTGSTQLFQAVLYALSSPDSTESINIISTVPYYSVSFVGENGVTVTLEEKV
;
A
#
# COMPACT_ATOMS: atom_id res chain seq x y z
N MET A 1 -0.58 12.89 -38.58
CA MET A 1 -1.55 12.03 -37.87
C MET A 1 -0.98 11.12 -36.77
N LYS A 2 0.33 11.14 -36.44
CA LYS A 2 0.88 10.37 -35.30
C LYS A 2 1.64 11.22 -34.26
N ASN A 3 1.67 12.55 -34.45
CA ASN A 3 2.43 13.48 -33.59
C ASN A 3 1.59 14.16 -32.49
N ASP A 4 0.29 13.87 -32.40
CA ASP A 4 -0.61 14.49 -31.40
C ASP A 4 -0.95 13.60 -30.20
N CYS A 5 -0.74 12.28 -30.30
CA CYS A 5 -1.15 11.36 -29.23
C CYS A 5 -0.19 11.41 -28.02
N PHE A 6 1.11 11.60 -28.26
CA PHE A 6 2.10 11.59 -27.19
C PHE A 6 2.23 12.94 -26.47
N LYS A 7 2.04 14.07 -27.16
CA LYS A 7 2.09 15.41 -26.52
C LYS A 7 0.94 15.66 -25.54
N ARG A 8 -0.19 14.94 -25.63
CA ARG A 8 -1.37 15.12 -24.78
C ARG A 8 -1.34 14.35 -23.46
N LEU A 9 -0.43 13.39 -23.27
CA LEU A 9 -0.40 12.55 -22.06
C LEU A 9 0.69 12.93 -21.06
N VAL A 10 1.69 13.76 -21.43
CA VAL A 10 2.90 13.96 -20.59
C VAL A 10 3.27 15.42 -20.30
N GLN A 11 2.61 16.45 -20.85
CA GLN A 11 2.99 17.85 -20.54
C GLN A 11 2.71 18.30 -19.08
N GLY A 12 2.34 17.39 -18.17
CA GLY A 12 2.18 17.65 -16.73
C GLY A 12 3.06 16.81 -15.81
N ALA A 13 3.97 15.96 -16.33
CA ALA A 13 4.93 15.24 -15.48
C ALA A 13 6.20 16.08 -15.35
N SER A 14 6.26 16.88 -14.29
CA SER A 14 7.32 17.85 -13.99
C SER A 14 8.72 17.22 -14.03
N ASP A 15 9.58 17.82 -14.84
CA ASP A 15 11.01 17.54 -14.95
C ASP A 15 11.72 17.65 -13.60
N ASN A 16 12.41 16.58 -13.18
CA ASN A 16 13.60 16.74 -12.37
C ASN A 16 14.56 15.54 -12.50
N GLN A 17 15.36 15.51 -13.57
CA GLN A 17 16.72 14.96 -13.48
C GLN A 17 17.69 15.82 -14.30
N ARG A 18 18.62 16.46 -13.59
CA ARG A 18 19.77 17.16 -14.16
C ARG A 18 20.69 16.14 -14.85
N GLN A 19 20.93 16.29 -16.15
CA GLN A 19 22.14 15.79 -16.78
C GLN A 19 22.76 16.87 -17.67
N THR A 20 24.03 17.16 -17.36
CA THR A 20 24.95 18.07 -18.04
C THR A 20 25.24 17.62 -19.48
N GLY A 21 25.37 18.58 -20.40
CA GLY A 21 25.19 18.37 -21.82
C GLY A 21 26.30 17.68 -22.63
N ALA A 22 25.90 17.15 -23.79
CA ALA A 22 26.67 17.02 -25.02
C ALA A 22 25.71 16.78 -26.22
N ARG A 23 26.08 17.29 -27.41
CA ARG A 23 25.27 17.36 -28.65
C ARG A 23 24.71 16.01 -29.12
N VAL A 24 23.41 15.99 -29.43
CA VAL A 24 22.66 14.82 -29.93
C VAL A 24 22.52 14.87 -31.46
N THR A 25 23.08 13.88 -32.16
CA THR A 25 22.71 13.52 -33.54
C THR A 25 21.42 12.70 -33.53
N LYS A 26 20.44 13.15 -34.33
CA LYS A 26 19.05 12.70 -34.33
C LYS A 26 18.89 11.33 -35.02
N GLN A 27 18.91 10.25 -34.23
CA GLN A 27 18.36 8.96 -34.68
C GLN A 27 16.85 8.89 -34.37
N ARG A 28 16.09 8.46 -35.37
CA ARG A 28 14.63 8.32 -35.35
C ARG A 28 14.26 7.12 -34.47
N MET A 29 13.85 7.41 -33.24
CA MET A 29 13.44 6.41 -32.24
C MET A 29 11.94 6.13 -32.43
N GLU A 30 11.58 4.98 -33.00
CA GLU A 30 10.26 4.39 -32.79
C GLU A 30 10.28 3.66 -31.45
N GLU A 31 10.09 4.44 -30.38
CA GLU A 31 9.98 3.88 -29.03
C GLU A 31 8.66 3.12 -28.90
N ARG A 32 8.76 1.79 -28.86
CA ARG A 32 7.64 0.96 -28.38
C ARG A 32 7.39 1.33 -26.93
N CYS A 33 6.32 2.11 -26.69
CA CYS A 33 5.84 2.40 -25.35
C CYS A 33 5.36 1.11 -24.70
N LEU A 34 6.22 0.51 -23.88
CA LEU A 34 5.89 -0.68 -23.09
C LEU A 34 5.02 -0.24 -21.90
N VAL A 35 3.73 -0.53 -21.97
CA VAL A 35 2.81 -0.31 -20.84
C VAL A 35 3.06 -1.39 -19.80
N SER A 36 3.73 -1.04 -18.70
CA SER A 36 3.95 -1.95 -17.58
C SER A 36 2.72 -1.95 -16.65
N SER A 37 1.76 -2.83 -16.92
CA SER A 37 0.56 -3.03 -16.08
C SER A 37 0.71 -4.17 -15.05
N ARG A 38 1.94 -4.55 -14.69
CA ARG A 38 2.20 -5.70 -13.82
C ARG A 38 2.04 -5.41 -12.33
N SER A 39 2.10 -4.15 -11.94
CA SER A 39 1.95 -3.72 -10.55
C SER A 39 0.55 -3.16 -10.34
N GLY A 40 -0.12 -3.58 -9.26
CA GLY A 40 -1.38 -2.96 -8.80
C GLY A 40 -1.17 -1.59 -8.14
N ASP A 41 -0.18 -0.83 -8.61
CA ASP A 41 0.19 0.48 -8.06
C ASP A 41 -0.96 1.48 -8.30
N PRO A 42 -1.59 2.02 -7.24
CA PRO A 42 -2.83 2.78 -7.34
C PRO A 42 -2.64 4.24 -7.81
N LYS A 43 -1.74 4.48 -8.77
CA LYS A 43 -1.48 5.82 -9.33
C LYS A 43 -2.69 6.48 -9.97
N MET A 44 -3.73 5.71 -10.30
CA MET A 44 -4.99 6.23 -10.85
C MET A 44 -5.66 7.29 -9.95
N PHE A 45 -5.41 7.28 -8.64
CA PHE A 45 -6.00 8.24 -7.69
C PHE A 45 -5.18 9.52 -7.53
N GLU A 46 -4.00 9.64 -8.14
CA GLU A 46 -3.12 10.80 -7.99
C GLU A 46 -3.82 12.13 -8.36
N LEU A 47 -4.51 12.15 -9.51
CA LEU A 47 -5.25 13.33 -9.98
C LEU A 47 -6.43 13.70 -9.07
N TYR A 48 -7.02 12.73 -8.37
CA TYR A 48 -8.08 13.01 -7.39
C TYR A 48 -7.51 13.78 -6.20
N TRP A 49 -6.40 13.29 -5.63
CA TRP A 49 -5.75 13.94 -4.49
C TRP A 49 -5.16 15.30 -4.82
N GLN A 50 -4.60 15.47 -6.03
CA GLN A 50 -4.13 16.79 -6.49
C GLN A 50 -5.27 17.82 -6.56
N LYS A 51 -6.48 17.42 -6.94
CA LYS A 51 -7.65 18.31 -7.00
C LYS A 51 -8.20 18.69 -5.62
N MET A 52 -7.91 17.91 -4.57
CA MET A 52 -8.33 18.22 -3.20
C MET A 52 -7.57 19.44 -2.64
N GLY A 53 -6.42 19.80 -3.22
CA GLY A 53 -5.63 20.96 -2.85
C GLY A 53 -5.29 20.96 -1.36
N ASP A 54 -5.54 22.09 -0.70
CA ASP A 54 -5.13 22.28 0.70
C ASP A 54 -5.96 21.48 1.72
N LYS A 55 -7.12 20.93 1.32
CA LYS A 55 -8.02 20.20 2.23
C LYS A 55 -7.39 18.96 2.87
N CYS A 56 -6.37 18.39 2.24
CA CYS A 56 -5.67 17.20 2.70
C CYS A 56 -4.22 17.51 3.13
N THR A 57 -3.90 18.79 3.36
CA THR A 57 -2.57 19.18 3.85
C THR A 57 -2.41 18.80 5.31
N VAL A 58 -1.36 18.05 5.62
CA VAL A 58 -1.00 17.66 6.98
C VAL A 58 0.27 18.41 7.38
N VAL A 59 0.22 19.13 8.49
CA VAL A 59 1.38 19.80 9.09
C VAL A 59 1.84 18.98 10.29
N ILE A 60 3.00 18.34 10.17
CA ILE A 60 3.59 17.53 11.24
C ILE A 60 4.63 18.40 11.96
N SER A 61 4.44 18.62 13.26
CA SER A 61 5.39 19.40 14.06
C SER A 61 6.59 18.54 14.48
N VAL A 62 7.76 19.15 14.69
CA VAL A 62 9.02 18.40 14.97
C VAL A 62 8.93 17.56 16.25
N TRP A 63 8.20 18.04 17.25
CA TRP A 63 8.01 17.33 18.52
C TRP A 63 6.81 16.39 18.52
N GLN A 64 6.01 16.37 17.44
CA GLN A 64 4.84 15.54 17.33
C GLN A 64 5.25 14.06 17.26
N SER A 65 4.58 13.21 18.03
CA SER A 65 4.77 11.76 18.01
C SER A 65 6.20 11.27 18.32
N LEU A 66 6.94 11.99 19.16
CA LEU A 66 8.25 11.53 19.68
C LEU A 66 8.13 10.37 20.68
N SER A 67 6.98 10.23 21.34
CA SER A 67 6.70 9.11 22.23
C SER A 67 6.46 7.83 21.42
N TYR A 68 6.98 6.70 21.91
CA TYR A 68 6.63 5.39 21.36
C TYR A 68 5.15 5.06 21.58
N PHE A 69 4.56 5.53 22.67
CA PHE A 69 3.18 5.25 23.03
C PHE A 69 2.25 6.32 22.49
N SER A 70 1.16 5.88 21.85
CA SER A 70 0.04 6.74 21.45
C SER A 70 -1.05 6.73 22.51
N ASP A 71 -1.56 5.55 22.86
CA ASP A 71 -2.58 5.36 23.90
C ASP A 71 -2.36 4.03 24.62
N ILE A 72 -1.78 4.10 25.82
CA ILE A 72 -1.48 2.92 26.63
C ILE A 72 -2.73 2.18 27.15
N THR A 73 -3.91 2.80 27.07
CA THR A 73 -5.17 2.18 27.49
C THR A 73 -5.74 1.25 26.42
N ASN A 74 -5.27 1.38 25.18
CA ASN A 74 -5.70 0.56 24.06
C ASN A 74 -4.88 -0.73 23.97
N LEU A 75 -5.52 -1.81 23.50
CA LEU A 75 -4.83 -3.06 23.14
C LEU A 75 -3.69 -2.78 22.15
N CYS A 76 -3.96 -1.95 21.14
CA CYS A 76 -2.98 -1.49 20.18
C CYS A 76 -2.39 -0.15 20.65
N TRP A 77 -1.43 -0.20 21.59
CA TRP A 77 -0.92 1.01 22.26
C TRP A 77 -0.21 2.03 21.33
N PHE A 78 0.19 1.59 20.15
CA PHE A 78 0.79 2.43 19.10
C PHE A 78 -0.23 2.95 18.06
N LEU A 79 -1.53 2.68 18.26
CA LEU A 79 -2.61 3.26 17.46
C LEU A 79 -2.89 4.69 17.92
N GLN A 80 -2.78 5.66 17.01
CA GLN A 80 -3.21 7.03 17.24
C GLN A 80 -4.74 7.07 17.42
N PRO A 81 -5.27 7.68 18.49
CA PRO A 81 -6.71 7.76 18.75
C PRO A 81 -7.51 8.38 17.61
N GLU A 82 -7.01 9.47 17.01
CA GLU A 82 -7.67 10.19 15.93
C GLU A 82 -7.83 9.32 14.67
N LEU A 83 -6.84 8.47 14.39
CA LEU A 83 -6.92 7.50 13.30
C LEU A 83 -7.98 6.43 13.60
N ALA A 84 -8.06 5.96 14.85
CA ALA A 84 -9.06 4.98 15.25
C ALA A 84 -10.49 5.53 15.11
N GLU A 85 -10.70 6.80 15.46
CA GLU A 85 -11.98 7.48 15.28
C GLU A 85 -12.36 7.61 13.80
N GLU A 86 -11.44 8.09 12.96
CA GLU A 86 -11.72 8.26 11.52
C GLU A 86 -11.91 6.92 10.80
N ILE A 87 -11.21 5.85 11.20
CA ILE A 87 -11.48 4.48 10.69
C ILE A 87 -12.91 4.06 11.04
N ARG A 88 -13.34 4.21 12.30
CA ARG A 88 -14.71 3.86 12.70
C ARG A 88 -15.75 4.68 11.97
N ARG A 89 -15.50 5.99 11.84
CA ARG A 89 -16.38 6.91 11.11
C ARG A 89 -16.48 6.52 9.63
N LEU A 90 -15.36 6.22 8.98
CA LEU A 90 -15.35 5.79 7.58
C LEU A 90 -16.13 4.49 7.39
N HIS A 91 -15.94 3.50 8.28
CA HIS A 91 -16.69 2.25 8.25
C HIS A 91 -18.19 2.49 8.46
N HIS A 92 -18.57 3.38 9.38
CA HIS A 92 -19.98 3.73 9.59
C HIS A 92 -20.63 4.41 8.37
N LEU A 93 -19.85 5.22 7.63
CA LEU A 93 -20.35 5.94 6.45
C LEU A 93 -20.40 5.08 5.17
N VAL A 94 -19.40 4.23 4.95
CA VAL A 94 -19.19 3.51 3.68
C VAL A 94 -19.62 2.04 3.75
N ALA A 95 -19.54 1.40 4.92
CA ALA A 95 -19.63 -0.04 5.06
C ALA A 95 -20.79 -0.52 5.95
N SER A 96 -21.47 -1.55 5.44
CA SER A 96 -22.49 -2.37 6.09
C SER A 96 -21.92 -3.32 7.16
N THR A 97 -20.92 -2.90 7.93
CA THR A 97 -20.24 -3.76 8.92
C THR A 97 -20.26 -3.12 10.30
N GLU A 98 -20.82 -3.85 11.26
CA GLU A 98 -20.88 -3.47 12.67
C GLU A 98 -19.45 -3.47 13.26
N THR A 99 -18.91 -2.26 13.45
CA THR A 99 -17.63 -2.01 14.13
C THR A 99 -17.76 -2.05 15.65
N GLU A 100 -18.98 -2.16 16.16
CA GLU A 100 -19.21 -2.25 17.61
C GLU A 100 -18.66 -3.56 18.16
N GLY A 101 -17.97 -3.46 19.30
CA GLY A 101 -17.35 -4.60 19.98
C GLY A 101 -16.07 -5.16 19.33
N ARG A 102 -15.49 -4.50 18.32
CA ARG A 102 -14.25 -4.94 17.66
C ARG A 102 -13.04 -4.10 18.05
N TYR A 103 -11.89 -4.76 18.25
CA TYR A 103 -10.59 -4.09 18.41
C TYR A 103 -10.01 -3.70 17.05
N ILE A 104 -9.34 -2.55 17.00
CA ILE A 104 -8.61 -2.09 15.80
C ILE A 104 -7.11 -2.30 16.06
N VAL A 105 -6.46 -3.02 15.14
CA VAL A 105 -5.01 -3.22 15.12
C VAL A 105 -4.47 -2.62 13.83
N VAL A 106 -3.43 -1.80 13.93
CA VAL A 106 -2.76 -1.19 12.77
C VAL A 106 -1.44 -1.89 12.47
N GLY A 107 -1.05 -1.88 11.20
CA GLY A 107 0.21 -2.43 10.73
C GLY A 107 0.68 -1.69 9.48
N THR A 108 1.96 -1.86 9.15
CA THR A 108 2.61 -1.33 7.95
C THR A 108 2.13 -2.11 6.72
N GLY A 109 0.93 -1.78 6.28
CA GLY A 109 0.25 -2.45 5.18
C GLY A 109 -0.46 -3.73 5.60
N SER A 110 -1.42 -4.15 4.76
CA SER A 110 -2.19 -5.37 4.98
C SER A 110 -1.33 -6.63 4.97
N THR A 111 -0.19 -6.63 4.28
CA THR A 111 0.77 -7.74 4.28
C THR A 111 1.26 -8.06 5.69
N GLN A 112 1.63 -7.05 6.48
CA GLN A 112 2.06 -7.26 7.86
C GLN A 112 0.90 -7.78 8.72
N LEU A 113 -0.30 -7.20 8.57
CA LEU A 113 -1.48 -7.64 9.31
C LEU A 113 -1.88 -9.08 8.98
N PHE A 114 -1.78 -9.48 7.71
CA PHE A 114 -2.07 -10.84 7.28
C PHE A 114 -1.11 -11.85 7.94
N GLN A 115 0.20 -11.55 7.94
CA GLN A 115 1.19 -12.37 8.63
C GLN A 115 0.95 -12.41 10.15
N ALA A 116 0.62 -11.26 10.76
CA ALA A 116 0.34 -11.17 12.19
C ALA A 116 -0.91 -11.99 12.58
N VAL A 117 -1.96 -11.98 11.75
CA VAL A 117 -3.15 -12.79 11.96
C VAL A 117 -2.84 -14.28 11.83
N LEU A 118 -2.09 -14.68 10.80
CA LEU A 118 -1.67 -16.08 10.64
C LEU A 118 -0.84 -16.56 11.84
N TYR A 119 0.05 -15.72 12.33
CA TYR A 119 0.83 -16.01 13.53
C TYR A 119 -0.04 -16.06 14.80
N ALA A 120 -0.98 -15.13 14.96
CA ALA A 120 -1.87 -15.10 16.13
C ALA A 120 -2.85 -16.28 16.16
N LEU A 121 -3.24 -16.79 14.98
CA LEU A 121 -4.02 -18.03 14.85
C LEU A 121 -3.16 -19.28 15.05
N SER A 122 -1.83 -19.14 15.01
CA SER A 122 -0.93 -20.25 15.29
C SER A 122 -0.81 -20.56 16.75
N SER A 123 -0.96 -21.85 17.09
CA SER A 123 -0.77 -22.30 18.45
C SER A 123 0.74 -22.29 18.73
N PRO A 124 1.22 -21.51 19.70
CA PRO A 124 2.65 -21.44 20.01
C PRO A 124 3.19 -22.77 20.57
N ASP A 125 2.31 -23.62 21.09
CA ASP A 125 2.63 -24.88 21.74
C ASP A 125 2.39 -26.11 20.85
N SER A 126 1.86 -25.93 19.63
CA SER A 126 1.63 -27.05 18.72
C SER A 126 2.92 -27.43 18.00
N THR A 127 3.28 -28.71 18.06
CA THR A 127 4.37 -29.28 17.27
C THR A 127 4.04 -29.41 15.78
N GLU A 128 2.78 -29.22 15.40
CA GLU A 128 2.29 -29.34 14.03
C GLU A 128 2.19 -27.97 13.34
N SER A 129 2.60 -27.89 12.09
CA SER A 129 2.43 -26.70 11.26
C SER A 129 0.97 -26.48 10.91
N ILE A 130 0.53 -25.21 10.90
CA ILE A 130 -0.83 -24.86 10.45
C ILE A 130 -0.90 -24.82 8.93
N ASN A 131 -1.91 -25.49 8.39
CA ASN A 131 -2.20 -25.44 6.97
C ASN A 131 -2.95 -24.14 6.62
N ILE A 132 -2.37 -23.34 5.73
CA ILE A 132 -2.94 -22.08 5.25
C ILE A 132 -3.35 -22.28 3.79
N ILE A 133 -4.67 -22.34 3.57
CA ILE A 133 -5.25 -22.57 2.24
C ILE A 133 -6.02 -21.34 1.77
N SER A 134 -6.04 -21.10 0.46
CA SER A 134 -6.84 -20.07 -0.18
C SER A 134 -7.46 -20.62 -1.46
N THR A 135 -8.71 -20.26 -1.74
CA THR A 135 -9.44 -20.76 -2.92
C THR A 135 -8.89 -20.12 -4.20
N VAL A 136 -8.65 -20.92 -5.24
CA VAL A 136 -8.18 -20.45 -6.55
C VAL A 136 -9.31 -19.71 -7.28
N PRO A 137 -9.05 -18.56 -7.94
CA PRO A 137 -7.77 -17.86 -8.02
C PRO A 137 -7.45 -17.05 -6.75
N TYR A 138 -6.23 -17.20 -6.23
CA TYR A 138 -5.78 -16.52 -5.01
C TYR A 138 -4.82 -15.36 -5.30
N TYR A 139 -4.67 -14.48 -4.31
CA TYR A 139 -3.74 -13.36 -4.39
C TYR A 139 -2.28 -13.84 -4.26
N SER A 140 -1.51 -13.74 -5.34
CA SER A 140 -0.09 -14.06 -5.33
C SER A 140 0.72 -12.87 -4.80
N VAL A 141 1.43 -13.05 -3.69
CA VAL A 141 2.38 -12.06 -3.17
C VAL A 141 3.79 -12.48 -3.57
N SER A 142 4.40 -11.76 -4.50
CA SER A 142 5.83 -11.95 -4.81
C SER A 142 6.68 -11.29 -3.73
N PHE A 143 7.12 -12.07 -2.75
CA PHE A 143 8.15 -11.66 -1.80
C PHE A 143 9.52 -11.75 -2.47
N VAL A 144 10.24 -10.64 -2.60
CA VAL A 144 11.69 -10.67 -2.79
C VAL A 144 12.31 -10.52 -1.41
N GLY A 145 12.70 -11.63 -0.81
CA GLY A 145 13.40 -11.67 0.47
C GLY A 145 14.55 -12.66 0.42
N GLU A 146 15.77 -12.17 0.61
CA GLU A 146 16.87 -12.98 1.11
C GLU A 146 16.45 -13.52 2.49
N ASN A 147 16.60 -14.84 2.70
CA ASN A 147 16.26 -15.61 3.90
C ASN A 147 14.84 -16.22 3.94
N GLY A 148 14.61 -17.20 3.06
CA GLY A 148 14.35 -18.58 3.50
C GLY A 148 13.03 -18.94 4.22
N VAL A 149 12.06 -18.05 4.39
CA VAL A 149 10.72 -18.45 4.84
C VAL A 149 9.78 -18.50 3.64
N THR A 150 9.54 -19.69 3.12
CA THR A 150 8.60 -19.96 2.03
C THR A 150 7.23 -20.27 2.62
N VAL A 151 6.26 -19.35 2.46
CA VAL A 151 4.85 -19.67 2.72
C VAL A 151 4.30 -20.31 1.45
N THR A 152 4.21 -21.63 1.43
CA THR A 152 3.55 -22.37 0.36
C THR A 152 2.05 -22.35 0.61
N LEU A 153 1.31 -21.58 -0.19
CA LEU A 153 -0.13 -21.77 -0.32
C LEU A 153 -0.33 -23.06 -1.12
N GLU A 154 -0.79 -24.13 -0.48
CA GLU A 154 -1.11 -25.36 -1.18
C GLU A 154 -2.45 -25.22 -1.92
N GLU A 155 -2.44 -25.59 -3.19
CA GLU A 155 -3.63 -25.72 -4.04
C GLU A 155 -4.37 -27.00 -3.63
N LYS A 156 -5.62 -26.86 -3.17
CA LYS A 156 -6.51 -28.01 -2.99
C LYS A 156 -7.38 -28.15 -4.25
N VAL A 157 -7.00 -29.09 -5.11
CA VAL A 157 -7.82 -29.60 -6.22
C VAL A 157 -8.95 -30.46 -5.66
#